data_AF-A0A3D0QK62-F1
#
_entry.id   AF-A0A3D0QK62-F1
#
_cell.length_a   1.000
_cell.length_b   1.000
_cell.length_c   1.000
_cell.angle_alpha   90.00
_cell.angle_beta   90.00
_cell.angle_gamma   90.00
#
_symmetry.space_group_name_H-M   'P 1'
#
loop_
_entity.id
_entity.type
_entity.pdbx_description
1 polymer ?
#
loop_
_entity_poly.entity_id
_entity_poly.type
_entity_poly.pdbx_seq_one_letter_code
_entity_poly.pdbx_strand_id
1 'polypeptide(L)' 'MQNPYIPAPVEVVKIVTEVDTKDIKTFRFAFQNKEDEAAFQYLPG' A
#
# COMPACT_ATOMS: atom_id res chain seq x y z
N MET A 1 -2.20 23.02 7.53
CA MET A 1 -2.99 22.32 6.49
C MET A 1 -2.05 21.31 5.82
N GLN A 2 -2.17 20.02 6.13
CA GLN A 2 -1.45 18.98 5.39
C GLN A 2 -2.24 18.66 4.12
N ASN A 3 -1.57 18.68 2.97
CA ASN A 3 -2.21 18.39 1.70
C ASN A 3 -2.39 16.86 1.57
N PRO A 4 -3.64 16.34 1.49
CA PRO A 4 -3.92 14.91 1.43
C PRO A 4 -3.55 14.28 0.07
N TYR A 5 -3.19 15.09 -0.93
CA TYR A 5 -2.79 14.63 -2.26
C TYR A 5 -1.28 14.49 -2.43
N ILE A 6 -0.49 14.70 -1.37
CA ILE A 6 0.94 14.41 -1.40
C ILE A 6 1.09 12.88 -1.39
N PRO A 7 1.75 12.29 -2.40
CA PRO A 7 1.92 10.84 -2.46
C PRO A 7 2.85 10.37 -1.33
N ALA A 8 2.40 9.37 -0.58
CA ALA A 8 3.22 8.65 0.39
C ALA A 8 3.97 7.51 -0.31
N PRO A 9 5.31 7.46 -0.27
CA PRO A 9 6.07 6.40 -0.91
C PRO A 9 5.87 5.05 -0.19
N VAL A 10 5.58 4.01 -0.98
CA VAL A 10 5.41 2.64 -0.51
C VAL A 10 6.32 1.68 -1.27
N GLU A 11 6.61 0.52 -0.68
CA GLU A 11 7.40 -0.56 -1.28
C GLU A 11 6.60 -1.87 -1.31
N VAL A 12 6.76 -2.67 -2.37
CA VAL A 12 6.18 -4.01 -2.44
C VAL A 12 6.97 -4.97 -1.56
N VAL A 13 6.38 -5.40 -0.45
CA VAL A 13 7.01 -6.33 0.50
C VAL A 13 6.63 -7.79 0.24
N LYS A 14 5.54 -8.05 -0.50
CA LYS A 14 5.13 -9.41 -0.84
C LYS A 14 4.30 -9.45 -2.12
N ILE A 15 4.56 -10.46 -2.94
CA ILE A 15 3.78 -10.78 -4.13
C ILE A 15 3.27 -12.21 -3.96
N VAL A 16 1.95 -12.39 -4.08
CA VAL A 16 1.30 -13.72 -4.06
C VAL A 16 0.62 -13.92 -5.41
N THR A 17 0.85 -15.07 -6.04
CA THR A 17 0.08 -15.48 -7.21
C THR A 17 -1.11 -16.29 -6.71
N GLU A 18 -2.32 -15.81 -6.94
CA GLU A 18 -3.54 -16.37 -6.33
C GLU A 18 -4.04 -17.61 -7.08
N VAL A 19 -3.71 -17.73 -8.37
CA VAL A 19 -4.20 -18.77 -9.27
C VAL A 19 -3.07 -19.38 -10.10
N ASP A 20 -3.21 -20.65 -10.45
CA ASP A 20 -2.16 -21.41 -11.16
C ASP A 20 -1.88 -20.86 -12.57
N THR A 21 -2.89 -20.29 -13.22
CA THR A 21 -2.80 -19.60 -14.52
C THR A 21 -1.97 -18.30 -14.48
N LYS A 22 -1.62 -17.83 -13.28
CA LYS A 22 -0.73 -16.68 -12.99
C LYS A 22 -1.22 -15.29 -13.38
N ASP A 23 -2.44 -15.16 -13.90
CA ASP A 23 -3.07 -13.90 -14.29
C ASP A 23 -3.56 -13.04 -13.11
N ILE A 24 -3.74 -13.63 -11.92
CA ILE A 24 -4.11 -12.89 -10.70
C ILE A 24 -2.95 -12.85 -9.70
N LYS A 25 -2.61 -11.63 -9.24
CA LYS A 25 -1.59 -11.40 -8.21
C LYS A 25 -2.05 -10.41 -7.16
N THR A 26 -1.77 -10.75 -5.90
CA THR A 26 -1.92 -9.86 -4.75
C THR A 26 -0.57 -9.26 -4.39
N PHE A 27 -0.51 -7.94 -4.27
CA PHE A 27 0.67 -7.20 -3.83
C PHE A 27 0.41 -6.66 -2.41
N ARG A 28 1.34 -6.92 -1.48
CA ARG A 28 1.35 -6.23 -0.19
C ARG A 28 2.36 -5.09 -0.27
N PHE A 29 1.92 -3.92 0.15
CA PHE A 29 2.73 -2.72 0.25
C PHE A 29 3.00 -2.38 1.71
N ALA A 30 4.16 -1.78 1.97
CA ALA A 30 4.50 -1.16 3.25
C ALA A 30 4.95 0.29 3.00
N PHE A 31 4.63 1.20 3.93
CA PHE A 31 5.12 2.58 3.86
C PHE A 31 6.63 2.62 4.08
N GLN A 32 7.33 3.43 3.29
CA GLN A 32 8.77 3.62 3.47
C GLN A 32 9.06 4.44 4.74
N ASN A 33 8.21 5.43 5.03
CA ASN A 33 8.35 6.27 6.21
C ASN A 33 7.24 5.97 7.23
N LYS A 34 7.61 5.89 8.50
CA LYS A 34 6.64 5.69 9.61
C LYS A 34 5.70 6.88 9.81
N GLU A 35 6.13 8.08 9.43
CA GLU A 35 5.31 9.29 9.51
C GLU A 35 4.13 9.24 8.54
N ASP A 36 4.36 8.72 7.33
CA ASP A 36 3.31 8.52 6.32
C ASP A 36 2.30 7.46 6.78
N GLU A 37 2.77 6.37 7.40
CA GLU A 37 1.90 5.34 7.98
C GLU A 37 1.01 5.90 9.11
N ALA A 38 1.60 6.70 10.00
CA ALA A 38 0.85 7.32 11.11
C ALA A 38 -0.15 8.39 10.64
N ALA A 39 0.16 9.07 9.54
CA ALA A 39 -0.73 10.06 8.92
C ALA A 39 -1.82 9.41 8.05
N PHE A 40 -1.66 8.15 7.65
CA PHE A 40 -2.59 7.45 6.79
C PHE A 40 -3.89 7.09 7.53
N GLN A 41 -4.94 7.85 7.26
CA GLN A 41 -6.28 7.60 7.82
C GLN A 41 -7.15 6.91 6.78
N TYR A 42 -7.40 5.62 6.98
CA TYR A 42 -8.34 4.83 6.18
C TYR A 42 -9.61 4.53 6.98
N LEU A 43 -10.75 4.98 6.47
CA LEU A 43 -12.07 4.59 6.97
C LEU A 43 -12.65 3.57 5.97
N PRO A 44 -12.75 2.29 6.34
CA PRO A 44 -13.47 1.32 5.52
C PRO A 44 -14.97 1.69 5.50
N GLY A 45 -15.59 1.56 4.33
CA GLY A 45 -17.01 1.85 4.10
C GLY A 45 -17.64 0.84 3.16
#